data_AF-A0A4V6ARI7-F1
#
_entry.id   AF-A0A4V6ARI7-F1
#
_cell.length_a   1.000
_cell.length_b   1.000
_cell.length_c   1.000
_cell.angle_alpha   90.00
_cell.angle_beta   90.00
_cell.angle_gamma   90.00
#
_symmetry.space_group_name_H-M   'P 1'
#
loop_
_entity.id
_entity.type
_entity.pdbx_description
1 polymer ?
#
loop_
_entity_poly.entity_id
_entity_poly.type
_entity_poly.pdbx_seq_one_letter_code
_entity_poly.pdbx_strand_id
1 'polypeptide(L)'
;MIIESIRSSQSSLEMGDEIEGNVLSGQDGHPQVCKVAVGSYVGAKSKTKEQIKSSSLGLFGKVKCPVTVKVEEDSNDSSSDDGIEEAIQRYQLEKKEQQNKREAFSPHAFKEDSDSTSDDGIEEAIRCYQLEQLKEKSVLQPFLHKQKTLMAPELWTPLLLNLGLQHPTMYRLLECYSSLSCSTPEFILVHKKGCRHRLMEPYLYGCRLDHDIIDLDQTMEHLQQALNFTAHVAYRGGVILFVSRRRQFGHLVENTAKDCGEYAHTRYWQGGLLTNAPIQYGPGVRLPDLIIFLSTLNNVFQQHVGIRDAAKMNIPTVGVVDSNCNPSLVTYPVPGNDDTPAAMELYCRLFKMTINRAKDKRRQMELLHSLSAPSKPSS
;
A
#
# COMPACT_ATOMS: atom_id res chain seq x y z
N MET A 1 -4.67 -4.07 -26.70
CA MET A 1 -4.67 -2.82 -27.49
C MET A 1 -4.36 -1.56 -26.66
N ILE A 2 -4.88 -1.36 -25.44
CA ILE A 2 -4.24 -0.40 -24.47
C ILE A 2 -2.77 -0.75 -24.22
N ILE A 3 -2.52 -2.06 -24.16
CA ILE A 3 -1.24 -2.73 -23.87
C ILE A 3 -0.10 -2.30 -24.80
N GLU A 4 -0.38 -2.06 -26.09
CA GLU A 4 0.65 -1.65 -27.05
C GLU A 4 0.84 -0.14 -27.11
N SER A 5 -0.22 0.65 -26.86
CA SER A 5 -0.11 2.12 -26.84
C SER A 5 0.65 2.63 -25.61
N ILE A 6 0.48 1.99 -24.44
CA ILE A 6 1.31 2.27 -23.25
C ILE A 6 2.77 1.84 -23.48
N ARG A 7 3.03 0.78 -24.24
CA ARG A 7 4.40 0.34 -24.63
C ARG A 7 5.03 1.23 -25.70
N SER A 8 4.26 1.69 -26.69
CA SER A 8 4.75 2.55 -27.79
C SER A 8 5.12 3.94 -27.30
N SER A 9 4.43 4.45 -26.28
CA SER A 9 4.82 5.67 -25.55
C SER A 9 6.17 5.54 -24.83
N GLN A 10 6.66 4.30 -24.60
CA GLN A 10 7.93 4.01 -23.92
C GLN A 10 9.11 3.85 -24.89
N SER A 11 8.90 3.54 -26.17
CA SER A 11 10.01 3.33 -27.13
C SER A 11 10.46 4.61 -27.86
N SER A 12 9.64 5.66 -27.89
CA SER A 12 9.93 6.85 -28.72
C SER A 12 10.78 7.94 -28.04
N LEU A 13 11.30 7.71 -26.83
CA LEU A 13 12.11 8.70 -26.09
C LEU A 13 13.50 8.21 -25.67
N GLU A 14 13.93 7.01 -26.10
CA GLU A 14 15.34 6.62 -26.05
C GLU A 14 15.93 6.75 -27.45
N MET A 15 16.48 7.92 -27.78
CA MET A 15 17.45 8.11 -28.86
C MET A 15 18.27 9.38 -28.57
N GLY A 16 19.46 9.15 -27.99
CA GLY A 16 20.73 9.77 -28.37
C GLY A 16 20.94 11.27 -28.11
N ASP A 17 21.73 11.56 -27.08
CA ASP A 17 22.71 12.65 -27.11
C ASP A 17 23.66 12.41 -28.29
N GLU A 18 23.64 13.26 -29.33
CA GLU A 18 24.80 13.46 -30.20
C GLU A 18 24.73 14.83 -30.88
N ILE A 19 25.90 15.47 -30.91
CA ILE A 19 26.18 16.86 -31.24
C ILE A 19 26.14 17.08 -32.77
N GLU A 20 25.74 18.29 -33.14
CA GLU A 20 25.58 18.88 -34.48
C GLU A 20 26.51 18.41 -35.62
N GLY A 21 25.93 18.36 -36.82
CA GLY A 21 26.64 18.71 -38.05
C GLY A 21 26.13 18.06 -39.34
N ASN A 22 25.09 18.60 -39.99
CA ASN A 22 25.16 19.03 -41.39
C ASN A 22 23.85 19.61 -41.96
N VAL A 23 24.06 20.51 -42.92
CA VAL A 23 23.15 21.45 -43.58
C VAL A 23 22.42 20.81 -44.79
N LEU A 24 21.32 21.48 -45.18
CA LEU A 24 20.54 21.45 -46.45
C LEU A 24 19.16 20.75 -46.30
N SER A 25 18.03 21.28 -46.79
CA SER A 25 17.66 22.51 -47.50
C SER A 25 16.12 22.62 -47.46
N GLY A 26 15.58 23.85 -47.58
CA GLY A 26 14.20 24.20 -47.23
C GLY A 26 13.09 23.60 -48.09
N GLN A 27 11.86 23.68 -47.55
CA GLN A 27 10.69 24.16 -48.26
C GLN A 27 9.62 24.66 -47.27
N ASP A 28 9.03 25.79 -47.63
CA ASP A 28 8.28 26.72 -46.78
C ASP A 28 6.88 26.23 -46.42
N GLY A 29 6.47 26.52 -45.17
CA GLY A 29 5.11 26.33 -44.68
C GLY A 29 4.90 27.12 -43.38
N HIS A 30 4.57 28.40 -43.53
CA HIS A 30 4.34 29.35 -42.42
C HIS A 30 3.17 28.88 -41.52
N PRO A 31 3.30 28.91 -40.18
CA PRO A 31 2.19 28.58 -39.29
C PRO A 31 1.21 29.75 -39.18
N GLN A 32 -0.07 29.46 -39.37
CA GLN A 32 -1.16 30.42 -39.23
C GLN A 32 -1.41 30.66 -37.72
N VAL A 33 -0.88 31.79 -37.24
CA VAL A 33 -1.17 32.35 -35.93
C VAL A 33 -2.58 32.93 -35.94
N CYS A 34 -3.52 32.30 -35.23
CA CYS A 34 -4.78 32.94 -34.84
C CYS A 34 -4.67 33.45 -33.40
N LYS A 35 -4.66 34.79 -33.31
CA LYS A 35 -4.65 35.61 -32.12
C LYS A 35 -6.04 35.66 -31.45
N VAL A 36 -6.01 35.63 -30.12
CA VAL A 36 -6.82 36.41 -29.15
C VAL A 36 -8.29 36.00 -28.92
N ALA A 37 -8.57 35.63 -27.67
CA ALA A 37 -9.59 36.29 -26.85
C ALA A 37 -9.11 36.34 -25.38
N VAL A 38 -8.48 37.46 -25.00
CA VAL A 38 -8.22 37.83 -23.61
C VAL A 38 -9.45 38.58 -23.11
N GLY A 39 -10.25 37.92 -22.28
CA GLY A 39 -11.36 38.55 -21.57
C GLY A 39 -10.84 39.36 -20.38
N SER A 40 -10.90 40.68 -20.51
CA SER A 40 -10.67 41.63 -19.41
C SER A 40 -11.87 41.63 -18.46
N TYR A 41 -11.64 41.46 -17.16
CA TYR A 41 -12.59 41.88 -16.13
C TYR A 41 -11.98 43.04 -15.34
N VAL A 42 -12.55 44.22 -15.58
CA VAL A 42 -12.33 45.45 -14.83
C VAL A 42 -13.15 45.40 -13.54
N GLY A 43 -12.53 45.79 -12.43
CA GLY A 43 -13.09 45.71 -11.09
C GLY A 43 -14.19 46.72 -10.77
N ALA A 44 -14.96 46.39 -9.74
CA ALA A 44 -15.80 47.32 -9.00
C ALA A 44 -15.29 47.38 -7.55
N LYS A 45 -14.72 48.53 -7.16
CA LYS A 45 -14.46 48.92 -5.77
C LYS A 45 -15.71 49.62 -5.24
N SER A 46 -16.30 49.13 -4.17
CA SER A 46 -17.17 49.94 -3.30
C SER A 46 -16.43 50.22 -1.98
N LYS A 47 -16.28 51.52 -1.71
CA LYS A 47 -15.81 52.07 -0.44
C LYS A 47 -17.02 52.25 0.47
N THR A 48 -16.94 51.78 1.70
CA THR A 48 -17.65 52.39 2.83
C THR A 48 -16.66 52.61 3.96
N LYS A 49 -16.66 53.85 4.43
CA LYS A 49 -15.71 54.48 5.33
C LYS A 49 -16.50 54.83 6.57
N GLU A 50 -16.24 54.21 7.71
CA GLU A 50 -16.64 54.76 9.00
C GLU A 50 -15.41 54.90 9.90
N GLN A 51 -15.20 56.16 10.29
CA GLN A 51 -14.22 56.63 11.25
C GLN A 51 -14.83 56.56 12.64
N ILE A 52 -14.17 55.97 13.62
CA ILE A 52 -14.29 56.41 15.02
C ILE A 52 -12.89 56.43 15.65
N LYS A 53 -12.67 57.49 16.42
CA LYS A 53 -11.43 58.12 16.87
C LYS A 53 -10.60 57.32 17.88
N SER A 54 -9.30 57.54 17.82
CA SER A 54 -8.33 57.27 18.90
C SER A 54 -8.52 58.24 20.08
N SER A 55 -8.35 57.72 21.29
CA SER A 55 -7.93 58.52 22.45
C SER A 55 -7.05 57.65 23.35
N SER A 56 -6.01 58.28 23.88
CA SER A 56 -4.86 57.70 24.56
C SER A 56 -4.96 57.81 26.08
N LEU A 57 -4.33 56.84 26.75
CA LEU A 57 -3.65 56.90 28.07
C LEU A 57 -4.48 56.89 29.38
N GLY A 58 -4.18 55.84 30.17
CA GLY A 58 -3.80 55.97 31.58
C GLY A 58 -4.82 55.51 32.61
N LEU A 59 -4.57 54.38 33.30
CA LEU A 59 -4.29 54.36 34.74
C LEU A 59 -3.95 52.94 35.25
N PHE A 60 -3.00 52.92 36.19
CA PHE A 60 -2.53 51.79 36.97
C PHE A 60 -3.63 51.15 37.85
N GLY A 61 -3.60 49.83 38.00
CA GLY A 61 -4.40 49.06 38.94
C GLY A 61 -3.65 47.82 39.42
N LYS A 62 -3.02 47.98 40.58
CA LYS A 62 -2.11 47.08 41.30
C LYS A 62 -2.90 46.05 42.11
N VAL A 63 -2.63 44.75 41.96
CA VAL A 63 -2.83 43.75 43.03
C VAL A 63 -1.66 42.77 43.06
N LYS A 64 -1.23 42.49 44.28
CA LYS A 64 0.05 41.94 44.78
C LYS A 64 -0.27 40.58 45.43
N CYS A 65 0.64 39.59 45.41
CA CYS A 65 1.40 39.07 46.57
C CYS A 65 1.71 37.57 46.33
N PRO A 66 2.64 36.93 47.06
CA PRO A 66 3.98 37.39 47.44
C PRO A 66 5.06 36.31 47.21
N VAL A 67 6.27 36.74 46.85
CA VAL A 67 7.50 35.94 46.93
C VAL A 67 8.22 36.34 48.23
N THR A 68 8.56 35.37 49.06
CA THR A 68 9.40 35.59 50.25
C THR A 68 10.79 35.05 49.93
N VAL A 69 11.75 35.97 49.87
CA VAL A 69 13.19 35.70 49.84
C VAL A 69 13.68 35.65 51.29
N LYS A 70 14.41 34.60 51.64
CA LYS A 70 15.40 34.60 52.72
C LYS A 70 16.73 34.21 52.10
N VAL A 71 17.75 35.02 52.35
CA VAL A 71 19.17 34.77 52.01
C VAL A 71 19.91 34.54 53.32
N GLU A 72 21.09 33.93 53.17
CA GLU A 72 22.19 33.71 54.14
C GLU A 72 22.10 32.31 54.79
N GLU A 73 23.08 31.41 54.70
CA GLU A 73 24.55 31.52 54.57
C GLU A 73 25.16 30.21 54.06
N ASP A 74 26.44 30.27 53.65
CA ASP A 74 27.27 29.24 53.02
C ASP A 74 27.33 27.86 53.73
N SER A 75 27.35 26.76 52.95
CA SER A 75 28.34 25.66 53.03
C SER A 75 27.88 24.36 52.35
N ASN A 76 28.83 23.76 51.63
CA ASN A 76 28.95 22.35 51.22
C ASN A 76 28.07 21.82 50.07
N ASP A 77 28.70 21.79 48.90
CA ASP A 77 28.48 20.77 47.86
C ASP A 77 28.51 19.35 48.47
N SER A 78 27.46 18.56 48.30
CA SER A 78 27.52 17.11 48.06
C SER A 78 26.12 16.46 48.09
N SER A 79 25.99 15.35 47.34
CA SER A 79 24.89 14.37 47.38
C SER A 79 23.61 14.72 46.62
N SER A 80 23.63 14.45 45.31
CA SER A 80 22.43 14.21 44.49
C SER A 80 22.70 13.12 43.45
N ASP A 81 23.40 12.06 43.87
CA ASP A 81 23.83 10.95 43.01
C ASP A 81 23.22 9.58 43.40
N ASP A 82 22.45 9.53 44.50
CA ASP A 82 21.86 8.29 45.03
C ASP A 82 20.90 7.61 44.03
N GLY A 83 20.26 8.37 43.14
CA GLY A 83 19.35 7.84 42.13
C GLY A 83 20.04 7.17 40.95
N ILE A 84 21.28 7.58 40.62
CA ILE A 84 22.03 7.05 39.48
C ILE A 84 22.72 5.74 39.87
N GLU A 85 23.29 5.67 41.07
CA GLU A 85 23.87 4.42 41.59
C GLU A 85 22.82 3.33 41.75
N GLU A 86 21.62 3.65 42.25
CA GLU A 86 20.54 2.68 42.42
C GLU A 86 20.05 2.15 41.05
N ALA A 87 20.02 3.01 40.02
CA ALA A 87 19.67 2.61 38.65
C ALA A 87 20.73 1.71 38.00
N ILE A 88 22.02 1.99 38.23
CA ILE A 88 23.13 1.18 37.72
C ILE A 88 23.14 -0.19 38.40
N GLN A 89 22.92 -0.25 39.72
CA GLN A 89 22.82 -1.53 40.44
C GLN A 89 21.65 -2.37 39.95
N ARG A 90 20.47 -1.79 39.73
CA ARG A 90 19.31 -2.52 39.20
C ARG A 90 19.59 -3.08 37.81
N TYR A 91 20.21 -2.31 36.92
CA TYR A 91 20.58 -2.77 35.58
C TYR A 91 21.63 -3.89 35.63
N GLN A 92 22.63 -3.80 36.51
CA GLN A 92 23.63 -4.85 36.68
C GLN A 92 23.04 -6.13 37.29
N LEU A 93 22.10 -6.01 38.23
CA LEU A 93 21.40 -7.15 38.83
C LEU A 93 20.51 -7.86 37.80
N GLU A 94 19.79 -7.11 36.98
CA GLU A 94 18.92 -7.63 35.92
C GLU A 94 19.74 -8.33 34.83
N LYS A 95 20.93 -7.79 34.48
CA LYS A 95 21.89 -8.50 33.62
C LYS A 95 22.45 -9.77 34.26
N LYS A 96 22.73 -9.77 35.57
CA LYS A 96 23.21 -10.95 36.30
C LYS A 96 22.14 -12.04 36.40
N GLU A 97 20.88 -11.68 36.57
CA GLU A 97 19.76 -12.63 36.54
C GLU A 97 19.55 -13.23 35.15
N GLN A 98 19.71 -12.43 34.09
CA GLN A 98 19.68 -12.93 32.71
C GLN A 98 20.88 -13.85 32.40
N GLN A 99 22.05 -13.55 32.98
CA GLN A 99 23.23 -14.41 32.88
C GLN A 99 23.03 -15.73 33.66
N ASN A 100 22.49 -15.67 34.88
CA ASN A 100 22.16 -16.86 35.68
C ASN A 100 21.04 -17.70 35.05
N LYS A 101 20.06 -17.10 34.37
CA LYS A 101 19.06 -17.83 33.59
C LYS A 101 19.65 -18.50 32.35
N ARG A 102 20.73 -17.96 31.78
CA ARG A 102 21.51 -18.57 30.70
C ARG A 102 22.44 -19.68 31.20
N GLU A 103 23.01 -19.54 32.39
CA GLU A 103 23.87 -20.55 33.02
C GLU A 103 23.07 -21.70 33.67
N ALA A 104 21.81 -21.45 34.08
CA ALA A 104 20.86 -22.49 34.48
C ALA A 104 20.40 -23.40 33.32
N PHE A 105 20.76 -23.04 32.08
CA PHE A 105 20.58 -23.84 30.87
C PHE A 105 21.95 -24.17 30.24
N SER A 106 22.75 -24.94 30.95
CA SER A 106 23.86 -25.69 30.34
C SER A 106 24.06 -27.03 31.08
N PRO A 107 24.18 -28.17 30.36
CA PRO A 107 24.12 -29.51 30.95
C PRO A 107 25.51 -29.96 31.43
N HIS A 108 25.56 -30.67 32.56
CA HIS A 108 26.74 -31.46 32.90
C HIS A 108 26.38 -32.93 33.13
N ALA A 109 27.18 -33.76 32.43
CA ALA A 109 27.49 -35.16 32.66
C ALA A 109 26.49 -36.22 32.18
N PHE A 110 26.68 -36.70 30.95
CA PHE A 110 26.62 -38.13 30.64
C PHE A 110 27.72 -38.51 29.64
N LYS A 111 28.17 -39.75 29.81
CA LYS A 111 29.38 -40.39 29.28
C LYS A 111 29.39 -40.47 27.76
N GLU A 112 30.61 -40.64 27.23
CA GLU A 112 30.88 -41.25 25.94
C GLU A 112 29.94 -42.45 25.72
N ASP A 113 29.09 -42.35 24.70
CA ASP A 113 28.75 -43.42 23.77
C ASP A 113 28.15 -42.75 22.52
N SER A 114 28.57 -43.25 21.36
CA SER A 114 28.07 -42.93 20.02
C SER A 114 26.55 -42.85 19.92
N ASP A 115 26.00 -41.89 19.16
CA ASP A 115 25.04 -42.17 18.07
C ASP A 115 24.51 -40.89 17.39
N SER A 116 24.30 -41.04 16.09
CA SER A 116 23.68 -40.10 15.16
C SER A 116 22.27 -39.67 15.59
N THR A 117 22.02 -38.37 15.75
CA THR A 117 20.69 -37.79 15.51
C THR A 117 20.81 -36.29 15.21
N SER A 118 20.54 -35.93 13.95
CA SER A 118 20.44 -34.54 13.48
C SER A 118 19.28 -34.36 12.49
N ASP A 119 18.49 -35.40 12.22
CA ASP A 119 17.43 -35.40 11.19
C ASP A 119 16.00 -35.43 11.76
N ASP A 120 15.82 -35.71 13.06
CA ASP A 120 14.48 -35.87 13.66
C ASP A 120 13.62 -34.60 13.57
N GLY A 121 14.23 -33.41 13.68
CA GLY A 121 13.51 -32.13 13.58
C GLY A 121 13.06 -31.78 12.16
N ILE A 122 13.81 -32.22 11.16
CA ILE A 122 13.51 -31.97 9.74
C ILE A 122 12.44 -32.95 9.27
N GLU A 123 12.53 -34.22 9.67
CA GLU A 123 11.48 -35.20 9.37
C GLU A 123 10.15 -34.87 10.03
N GLU A 124 10.14 -34.37 11.27
CA GLU A 124 8.89 -33.93 11.93
C GLU A 124 8.25 -32.75 11.19
N ALA A 125 9.05 -31.78 10.74
CA ALA A 125 8.55 -30.63 9.96
C ALA A 125 7.96 -31.08 8.60
N ILE A 126 8.64 -32.01 7.91
CA ILE A 126 8.16 -32.60 6.66
C ILE A 126 6.86 -33.37 6.90
N ARG A 127 6.77 -34.13 7.99
CA ARG A 127 5.58 -34.91 8.34
C ARG A 127 4.39 -34.02 8.70
N CYS A 128 4.61 -32.95 9.47
CA CYS A 128 3.59 -31.94 9.77
C CYS A 128 3.08 -31.27 8.49
N TYR A 129 3.99 -30.88 7.58
CA TYR A 129 3.61 -30.30 6.30
C TYR A 129 2.81 -31.28 5.44
N GLN A 130 3.23 -32.54 5.35
CA GLN A 130 2.51 -33.57 4.62
C GLN A 130 1.14 -33.88 5.22
N LEU A 131 1.00 -33.86 6.55
CA LEU A 131 -0.27 -34.02 7.25
C LEU A 131 -1.21 -32.84 7.01
N GLU A 132 -0.71 -31.61 6.96
CA GLU A 132 -1.50 -30.43 6.59
C GLU A 132 -1.99 -30.52 5.13
N GLN A 133 -1.13 -30.95 4.20
CA GLN A 133 -1.52 -31.20 2.80
C GLN A 133 -2.58 -32.29 2.68
N LEU A 134 -2.53 -33.34 3.52
CA LEU A 134 -3.54 -34.40 3.56
C LEU A 134 -4.86 -33.93 4.19
N LYS A 135 -4.80 -33.06 5.19
CA LYS A 135 -5.98 -32.43 5.82
C LYS A 135 -6.67 -31.48 4.85
N GLU A 136 -5.92 -30.77 4.01
CA GLU A 136 -6.48 -29.98 2.89
C GLU A 136 -7.18 -30.87 1.85
N LYS A 137 -6.56 -32.00 1.49
CA LYS A 137 -7.19 -32.98 0.58
C LYS A 137 -8.46 -33.61 1.17
N SER A 138 -8.47 -33.90 2.46
CA SER A 138 -9.63 -34.52 3.13
C SER A 138 -10.81 -33.56 3.36
N VAL A 139 -10.56 -32.24 3.41
CA VAL A 139 -11.63 -31.22 3.42
C VAL A 139 -12.23 -31.01 2.03
N LEU A 140 -11.42 -31.12 0.97
CA LEU A 140 -11.87 -30.96 -0.42
C LEU A 140 -12.56 -32.22 -0.99
N GLN A 141 -12.19 -33.42 -0.53
CA GLN A 141 -12.69 -34.69 -1.08
C GLN A 141 -14.20 -34.95 -0.87
N PRO A 142 -14.82 -34.64 0.29
CA PRO A 142 -16.26 -34.83 0.50
C PRO A 142 -17.12 -33.89 -0.36
N PHE A 143 -16.59 -32.70 -0.68
CA PHE A 143 -17.25 -31.73 -1.55
C PHE A 143 -17.20 -32.18 -3.02
N LEU A 144 -16.03 -32.64 -3.48
CA LEU A 144 -15.83 -33.19 -4.83
C LEU A 144 -16.63 -34.47 -5.09
N HIS A 145 -16.84 -35.32 -4.08
CA HIS A 145 -17.64 -36.54 -4.24
C HIS A 145 -19.15 -36.26 -4.36
N LYS A 146 -19.64 -35.19 -3.74
CA LYS A 146 -21.08 -34.85 -3.77
C LYS A 146 -21.50 -34.15 -5.07
N GLN A 147 -20.56 -33.55 -5.81
CA GLN A 147 -20.80 -32.91 -7.11
C GLN A 147 -20.44 -33.78 -8.33
N LYS A 148 -19.79 -34.92 -8.13
CA LYS A 148 -19.31 -35.77 -9.23
C LYS A 148 -20.40 -36.43 -10.07
N THR A 149 -21.64 -36.50 -9.59
CA THR A 149 -22.67 -37.36 -10.21
C THR A 149 -23.55 -36.67 -11.25
N LEU A 150 -23.47 -35.35 -11.40
CA LEU A 150 -24.18 -34.60 -12.43
C LEU A 150 -23.33 -33.36 -12.67
N MET A 151 -23.06 -32.93 -13.90
CA MET A 151 -22.93 -31.52 -14.34
C MET A 151 -22.13 -31.45 -15.64
N ALA A 152 -22.75 -30.82 -16.65
CA ALA A 152 -22.17 -30.57 -17.97
C ALA A 152 -20.95 -29.62 -17.90
N PRO A 153 -20.01 -29.69 -18.87
CA PRO A 153 -18.82 -28.83 -18.92
C PRO A 153 -19.13 -27.31 -18.93
N GLU A 154 -20.32 -26.91 -19.35
CA GLU A 154 -20.75 -25.50 -19.42
C GLU A 154 -21.06 -24.86 -18.05
N LEU A 155 -21.27 -25.67 -16.99
CA LEU A 155 -21.62 -25.18 -15.65
C LEU A 155 -20.41 -25.04 -14.71
N TRP A 156 -19.22 -25.45 -15.16
CA TRP A 156 -17.99 -25.42 -14.36
C TRP A 156 -17.36 -24.04 -14.26
N THR A 157 -17.46 -23.21 -15.31
CA THR A 157 -16.95 -21.83 -15.29
C THR A 157 -17.60 -20.97 -14.19
N PRO A 158 -18.95 -20.92 -14.03
CA PRO A 158 -19.55 -20.20 -12.90
C PRO A 158 -19.27 -20.87 -11.55
N LEU A 159 -19.14 -22.20 -11.49
CA LEU A 159 -18.80 -22.90 -10.24
C LEU A 159 -17.39 -22.53 -9.75
N LEU A 160 -16.40 -22.53 -10.65
CA LEU A 160 -15.02 -22.20 -10.35
C LEU A 160 -14.87 -20.74 -9.93
N LEU A 161 -15.64 -19.83 -10.53
CA LEU A 161 -15.73 -18.42 -10.13
C LEU A 161 -16.37 -18.22 -8.75
N ASN A 162 -17.35 -19.06 -8.40
CA ASN A 162 -18.09 -18.98 -7.13
C ASN A 162 -17.38 -19.68 -5.97
N LEU A 163 -16.57 -20.70 -6.25
CA LEU A 163 -15.82 -21.44 -5.22
C LEU A 163 -14.88 -20.53 -4.43
N GLY A 164 -14.31 -19.52 -5.09
CA GLY A 164 -13.47 -18.53 -4.41
C GLY A 164 -14.22 -17.68 -3.39
N LEU A 165 -15.51 -17.42 -3.61
CA LEU A 165 -16.33 -16.58 -2.73
C LEU A 165 -16.78 -17.31 -1.45
N GLN A 166 -16.68 -18.65 -1.41
CA GLN A 166 -17.18 -19.46 -0.29
C GLN A 166 -16.21 -19.53 0.89
N HIS A 167 -14.93 -19.23 0.66
CA HIS A 167 -13.90 -19.35 1.68
C HIS A 167 -13.16 -18.01 1.88
N PRO A 168 -13.34 -17.32 3.02
CA PRO A 168 -12.69 -16.04 3.28
C PRO A 168 -11.16 -16.14 3.36
N THR A 169 -10.61 -17.35 3.53
CA THR A 169 -9.17 -17.64 3.64
C THR A 169 -8.60 -18.35 2.41
N MET A 170 -9.32 -18.38 1.28
CA MET A 170 -8.95 -19.17 0.08
C MET A 170 -7.48 -19.02 -0.35
N TYR A 171 -6.93 -17.81 -0.24
CA TYR A 171 -5.58 -17.47 -0.68
C TYR A 171 -4.55 -17.38 0.47
N ARG A 172 -4.98 -17.69 1.70
CA ARG A 172 -4.15 -17.69 2.93
C ARG A 172 -3.29 -16.43 3.06
N LEU A 173 -3.92 -15.28 2.81
CA LEU A 173 -3.23 -13.99 2.77
C LEU A 173 -2.64 -13.61 4.12
N LEU A 174 -3.20 -14.12 5.22
CA LEU A 174 -2.72 -13.94 6.61
C LEU A 174 -1.20 -14.21 6.76
N GLU A 175 -0.67 -15.24 6.09
CA GLU A 175 0.76 -15.57 6.12
C GLU A 175 1.64 -14.56 5.37
N CYS A 176 1.09 -13.82 4.40
CA CYS A 176 1.82 -12.73 3.73
C CYS A 176 2.13 -11.59 4.70
N TYR A 177 1.29 -11.38 5.73
CA TYR A 177 1.42 -10.28 6.68
C TYR A 177 2.28 -10.63 7.89
N SER A 178 2.29 -11.89 8.34
CA SER A 178 3.00 -12.29 9.57
C SER A 178 4.52 -12.07 9.53
N SER A 179 5.12 -11.96 8.34
CA SER A 179 6.55 -11.63 8.17
C SER A 179 6.85 -10.13 8.18
N LEU A 180 5.81 -9.30 8.30
CA LEU A 180 5.89 -7.85 8.19
C LEU A 180 5.41 -7.21 9.47
N SER A 181 6.38 -6.82 10.30
CA SER A 181 6.14 -5.89 11.38
C SER A 181 5.68 -4.56 10.79
N CYS A 182 4.36 -4.40 10.60
CA CYS A 182 3.70 -3.13 10.33
C CYS A 182 3.98 -2.09 11.45
N SER A 183 4.60 -2.54 12.54
CA SER A 183 5.01 -1.76 13.71
C SER A 183 6.29 -0.95 13.53
N THR A 184 6.86 -0.88 12.32
CA THR A 184 7.99 0.02 12.07
C THR A 184 7.49 1.48 12.00
N PRO A 185 8.20 2.43 12.64
CA PRO A 185 7.75 3.82 12.71
C PRO A 185 7.60 4.49 11.33
N GLU A 186 8.32 3.98 10.32
CA GLU A 186 8.27 4.46 8.93
C GLU A 186 6.91 4.25 8.26
N PHE A 187 6.10 3.31 8.75
CA PHE A 187 4.79 3.00 8.22
C PHE A 187 3.66 3.80 8.91
N ILE A 188 3.90 4.22 10.16
CA ILE A 188 2.90 4.79 11.06
C ILE A 188 2.90 6.33 11.01
N LEU A 189 4.08 6.93 10.84
CA LEU A 189 4.26 8.38 10.85
C LEU A 189 3.94 8.98 9.50
N VAL A 190 3.15 10.06 9.54
CA VAL A 190 2.60 10.69 8.34
C VAL A 190 2.86 12.19 8.34
N HIS A 191 2.11 12.96 7.55
CA HIS A 191 2.23 14.40 7.48
C HIS A 191 1.84 15.10 8.79
N LYS A 192 2.13 16.39 8.82
CA LYS A 192 1.77 17.25 9.93
C LYS A 192 0.25 17.44 10.02
N LYS A 193 -0.24 17.67 11.23
CA LYS A 193 -1.66 17.96 11.54
C LYS A 193 -2.26 19.07 10.66
N GLY A 194 -1.46 20.04 10.23
CA GLY A 194 -1.91 21.13 9.34
C GLY A 194 -2.25 20.67 7.91
N CYS A 195 -1.71 19.54 7.46
CA CYS A 195 -1.98 18.95 6.14
C CYS A 195 -3.13 17.94 6.17
N ARG A 196 -3.71 17.68 7.35
CA ARG A 196 -4.74 16.66 7.56
C ARG A 196 -5.99 16.97 6.75
N HIS A 197 -6.50 15.95 6.05
CA HIS A 197 -7.81 16.01 5.43
C HIS A 197 -8.91 15.62 6.42
N ARG A 198 -10.03 16.34 6.42
CA ARG A 198 -11.14 16.13 7.38
C ARG A 198 -11.69 14.70 7.37
N LEU A 199 -11.73 14.07 6.19
CA LEU A 199 -12.28 12.71 6.06
C LEU A 199 -11.28 11.61 6.45
N MET A 200 -10.02 11.97 6.72
CA MET A 200 -9.02 11.05 7.25
C MET A 200 -9.06 10.96 8.79
N GLU A 201 -9.73 11.90 9.47
CA GLU A 201 -9.82 11.93 10.94
C GLU A 201 -10.20 10.58 11.60
N PRO A 202 -11.16 9.78 11.08
CA PRO A 202 -11.51 8.50 11.69
C PRO A 202 -10.41 7.42 11.61
N TYR A 203 -9.52 7.52 10.62
CA TYR A 203 -8.43 6.56 10.39
C TYR A 203 -7.15 6.93 11.16
N LEU A 204 -7.13 8.09 11.81
CA LEU A 204 -5.99 8.57 12.57
C LEU A 204 -6.15 8.17 14.04
N TYR A 205 -5.14 7.49 14.57
CA TYR A 205 -5.06 7.15 15.99
C TYR A 205 -4.86 8.40 16.86
N GLY A 206 -4.01 9.32 16.39
CA GLY A 206 -3.68 10.52 17.15
C GLY A 206 -2.63 11.38 16.48
N CYS A 207 -2.02 12.27 17.27
CA CYS A 207 -0.98 13.18 16.82
C CYS A 207 0.14 13.25 17.87
N ARG A 208 1.40 13.14 17.43
CA ARG A 208 2.59 13.25 18.28
C ARG A 208 3.54 14.27 17.68
N LEU A 209 3.92 15.29 18.45
CA LEU A 209 4.80 16.38 17.98
C LEU A 209 4.32 16.98 16.65
N ASP A 210 3.01 17.26 16.55
CA ASP A 210 2.31 17.75 15.36
C ASP A 210 2.36 16.83 14.12
N HIS A 211 2.83 15.59 14.24
CA HIS A 211 2.75 14.57 13.18
C HIS A 211 1.58 13.63 13.46
N ASP A 212 0.80 13.36 12.42
CA ASP A 212 -0.33 12.46 12.53
C ASP A 212 0.14 11.00 12.50
N ILE A 213 -0.56 10.18 13.28
CA ILE A 213 -0.31 8.75 13.48
C ILE A 213 -1.54 8.02 12.96
N ILE A 214 -1.36 7.11 11.99
CA ILE A 214 -2.44 6.27 11.47
C ILE A 214 -2.71 5.11 12.43
N ASP A 215 -3.98 4.74 12.54
CA ASP A 215 -4.41 3.55 13.28
C ASP A 215 -4.13 2.27 12.47
N LEU A 216 -3.14 1.50 12.93
CA LEU A 216 -2.69 0.29 12.25
C LEU A 216 -3.72 -0.85 12.29
N ASP A 217 -4.57 -0.91 13.32
CA ASP A 217 -5.59 -1.96 13.42
C ASP A 217 -6.60 -1.79 12.28
N GLN A 218 -7.01 -0.54 12.04
CA GLN A 218 -7.84 -0.19 10.89
C GLN A 218 -7.11 -0.41 9.56
N THR A 219 -5.84 -0.01 9.45
CA THR A 219 -5.03 -0.27 8.25
C THR A 219 -4.99 -1.75 7.90
N MET A 220 -4.77 -2.61 8.89
CA MET A 220 -4.70 -4.06 8.68
C MET A 220 -6.01 -4.62 8.13
N GLU A 221 -7.15 -4.22 8.70
CA GLU A 221 -8.47 -4.66 8.23
C GLU A 221 -8.71 -4.25 6.77
N HIS A 222 -8.46 -2.97 6.46
CA HIS A 222 -8.68 -2.44 5.12
C HIS A 222 -7.71 -3.05 4.09
N LEU A 223 -6.45 -3.24 4.48
CA LEU A 223 -5.45 -3.90 3.64
C LEU A 223 -5.83 -5.37 3.37
N GLN A 224 -6.35 -6.08 4.38
CA GLN A 224 -6.84 -7.43 4.21
C GLN A 224 -7.99 -7.51 3.21
N GLN A 225 -8.96 -6.61 3.31
CA GLN A 225 -10.08 -6.52 2.37
C GLN A 225 -9.58 -6.20 0.95
N ALA A 226 -8.65 -5.25 0.82
CA ALA A 226 -8.07 -4.85 -0.46
C ALA A 226 -7.27 -5.97 -1.14
N LEU A 227 -6.40 -6.69 -0.40
CA LEU A 227 -5.66 -7.83 -0.97
C LEU A 227 -6.60 -8.98 -1.32
N ASN A 228 -7.62 -9.26 -0.48
CA ASN A 228 -8.59 -10.31 -0.79
C ASN A 228 -9.37 -10.00 -2.07
N PHE A 229 -9.84 -8.75 -2.22
CA PHE A 229 -10.52 -8.31 -3.44
C PHE A 229 -9.60 -8.42 -4.67
N THR A 230 -8.35 -7.96 -4.54
CA THR A 230 -7.33 -8.06 -5.60
C THR A 230 -7.07 -9.51 -6.01
N ALA A 231 -6.97 -10.42 -5.04
CA ALA A 231 -6.79 -11.85 -5.28
C ALA A 231 -7.97 -12.45 -6.07
N HIS A 232 -9.20 -12.09 -5.72
CA HIS A 232 -10.38 -12.53 -6.46
C HIS A 232 -10.38 -12.00 -7.90
N VAL A 233 -10.04 -10.74 -8.13
CA VAL A 233 -9.94 -10.17 -9.49
C VAL A 233 -8.88 -10.91 -10.31
N ALA A 234 -7.69 -11.13 -9.74
CA ALA A 234 -6.62 -11.87 -10.40
C ALA A 234 -7.01 -13.33 -10.70
N TYR A 235 -7.67 -14.03 -9.77
CA TYR A 235 -8.16 -15.40 -9.96
C TYR A 235 -9.18 -15.52 -11.09
N ARG A 236 -9.95 -14.46 -11.34
CA ARG A 236 -10.94 -14.38 -12.43
C ARG A 236 -10.32 -14.04 -13.79
N GLY A 237 -9.01 -13.77 -13.85
CA GLY A 237 -8.37 -13.26 -15.07
C GLY A 237 -8.80 -11.82 -15.40
N GLY A 238 -9.09 -11.03 -14.36
CA GLY A 238 -9.35 -9.60 -14.50
C GLY A 238 -8.08 -8.80 -14.77
N VAL A 239 -8.21 -7.68 -15.47
CA VAL A 239 -7.09 -6.79 -15.79
C VAL A 239 -6.84 -5.84 -14.62
N ILE A 240 -5.63 -5.86 -14.04
CA ILE A 240 -5.24 -4.98 -12.93
C ILE A 240 -4.29 -3.89 -13.46
N LEU A 241 -4.58 -2.63 -13.10
CA LEU A 241 -3.74 -1.48 -13.43
C LEU A 241 -3.19 -0.80 -12.17
N PHE A 242 -1.87 -0.83 -12.01
CA PHE A 242 -1.18 -0.06 -10.97
C PHE A 242 -1.01 1.40 -11.41
N VAL A 243 -1.32 2.34 -10.52
CA VAL A 243 -1.17 3.78 -10.78
C VAL A 243 -0.40 4.44 -9.65
N SER A 244 0.61 5.24 -10.02
CA SER A 244 1.34 6.09 -9.09
C SER A 244 1.96 7.28 -9.81
N ARG A 245 1.74 8.50 -9.33
CA ARG A 245 2.41 9.70 -9.90
C ARG A 245 3.71 10.07 -9.20
N ARG A 246 4.03 9.40 -8.07
CA ARG A 246 5.28 9.58 -7.35
C ARG A 246 6.46 9.10 -8.20
N ARG A 247 7.24 10.05 -8.74
CA ARG A 247 8.36 9.75 -9.65
C ARG A 247 9.45 8.89 -8.99
N GLN A 248 9.63 9.02 -7.67
CA GLN A 248 10.60 8.25 -6.88
C GLN A 248 10.39 6.74 -7.03
N PHE A 249 9.14 6.29 -7.08
CA PHE A 249 8.79 4.86 -7.10
C PHE A 249 8.34 4.37 -8.47
N GLY A 250 8.41 5.21 -9.52
CA GLY A 250 7.89 4.86 -10.84
C GLY A 250 8.48 3.56 -11.40
N HIS A 251 9.80 3.40 -11.30
CA HIS A 251 10.50 2.19 -11.76
C HIS A 251 10.12 0.95 -10.94
N LEU A 252 10.01 1.08 -9.61
CA LEU A 252 9.59 -0.01 -8.72
C LEU A 252 8.21 -0.54 -9.09
N VAL A 253 7.25 0.37 -9.32
CA VAL A 253 5.87 0.02 -9.68
C VAL A 253 5.79 -0.63 -11.06
N GLU A 254 6.53 -0.10 -12.04
CA GLU A 254 6.60 -0.67 -13.39
C GLU A 254 7.17 -2.09 -13.38
N ASN A 255 8.25 -2.33 -12.63
CA ASN A 255 8.85 -3.65 -12.53
C ASN A 255 7.94 -4.62 -11.77
N THR A 256 7.30 -4.16 -10.69
CA THR A 256 6.33 -4.97 -9.95
C THR A 256 5.17 -5.41 -10.86
N ALA A 257 4.63 -4.51 -11.68
CA ALA A 257 3.58 -4.86 -12.63
C ALA A 257 4.06 -5.84 -13.71
N LYS A 258 5.25 -5.61 -14.29
CA LYS A 258 5.88 -6.53 -15.26
C LYS A 258 6.06 -7.93 -14.68
N ASP A 259 6.57 -8.03 -13.45
CA ASP A 259 6.80 -9.30 -12.76
C ASP A 259 5.49 -10.06 -12.46
N CYS A 260 4.41 -9.35 -12.17
CA CYS A 260 3.09 -9.94 -11.95
C CYS A 260 2.40 -10.33 -13.28
N GLY A 261 2.88 -9.85 -14.42
CA GLY A 261 2.15 -9.91 -15.69
C GLY A 261 0.88 -9.05 -15.68
N GLU A 262 0.92 -7.90 -15.00
CA GLU A 262 -0.15 -6.89 -14.95
C GLU A 262 0.36 -5.56 -15.55
N TYR A 263 -0.49 -4.52 -15.53
CA TYR A 263 -0.19 -3.23 -16.16
C TYR A 263 0.12 -2.16 -15.13
N ALA A 264 0.93 -1.17 -15.52
CA ALA A 264 1.20 0.02 -14.72
C ALA A 264 1.10 1.29 -15.56
N HIS A 265 0.58 2.35 -14.94
CA HIS A 265 0.60 3.71 -15.45
C HIS A 265 1.18 4.66 -14.41
N THR A 266 2.46 4.97 -14.54
CA THR A 266 3.19 5.86 -13.62
C THR A 266 3.46 7.25 -14.21
N ARG A 267 3.24 7.39 -15.51
CA ARG A 267 3.51 8.62 -16.27
C ARG A 267 2.34 9.59 -16.16
N TYR A 268 2.43 10.71 -16.87
CA TYR A 268 1.39 11.73 -16.85
C TYR A 268 0.03 11.12 -17.26
N TRP A 269 -1.01 11.40 -16.48
CA TRP A 269 -2.36 10.92 -16.77
C TRP A 269 -3.04 11.90 -17.74
N GLN A 270 -3.09 11.53 -19.01
CA GLN A 270 -3.85 12.29 -20.01
C GLN A 270 -5.34 12.24 -19.67
N GLY A 271 -6.03 13.37 -19.88
CA GLY A 271 -7.48 13.41 -19.70
C GLY A 271 -8.18 12.44 -20.65
N GLY A 272 -9.13 11.65 -20.14
CA GLY A 272 -9.96 10.77 -20.96
C GLY A 272 -9.38 9.41 -21.29
N LEU A 273 -8.28 8.97 -20.63
CA LEU A 273 -7.72 7.62 -20.81
C LEU A 273 -8.76 6.51 -20.59
N LEU A 274 -9.64 6.66 -19.58
CA LEU A 274 -10.70 5.69 -19.32
C LEU A 274 -12.01 6.06 -20.02
N THR A 275 -12.43 7.32 -19.91
CA THR A 275 -13.75 7.76 -20.39
C THR A 275 -13.83 7.86 -21.91
N ASN A 276 -12.72 8.14 -22.59
CA ASN A 276 -12.64 8.27 -24.05
C ASN A 276 -11.76 7.18 -24.68
N ALA A 277 -11.68 6.01 -24.02
CA ALA A 277 -10.86 4.89 -24.45
C ALA A 277 -11.12 4.43 -25.91
N PRO A 278 -12.38 4.35 -26.42
CA PRO A 278 -12.63 3.91 -27.79
C PRO A 278 -12.01 4.84 -28.85
N ILE A 279 -11.89 6.13 -28.56
CA ILE A 279 -11.30 7.11 -29.49
C ILE A 279 -9.78 7.12 -29.33
N GLN A 280 -9.27 7.04 -28.09
CA GLN A 280 -7.82 7.09 -27.84
C GLN A 280 -7.08 5.83 -28.28
N TYR A 281 -7.70 4.66 -28.10
CA TYR A 281 -7.06 3.36 -28.32
C TYR A 281 -7.70 2.54 -29.45
N GLY A 282 -8.85 2.97 -29.96
CA GLY A 282 -9.64 2.23 -30.94
C GLY A 282 -10.82 1.45 -30.35
N PRO A 283 -11.78 1.04 -31.20
CA PRO A 283 -12.95 0.28 -30.77
C PRO A 283 -12.56 -1.12 -30.27
N GLY A 284 -13.34 -1.67 -29.33
CA GLY A 284 -13.14 -3.04 -28.81
C GLY A 284 -12.08 -3.18 -27.73
N VAL A 285 -11.62 -2.06 -27.16
CA VAL A 285 -10.62 -2.06 -26.09
C VAL A 285 -11.22 -2.48 -24.75
N ARG A 286 -10.62 -3.49 -24.13
CA ARG A 286 -10.95 -3.92 -22.76
C ARG A 286 -10.28 -3.00 -21.74
N LEU A 287 -11.10 -2.34 -20.92
CA LEU A 287 -10.67 -1.51 -19.80
C LEU A 287 -10.18 -2.35 -18.60
N PRO A 288 -9.41 -1.77 -17.66
CA PRO A 288 -9.04 -2.46 -16.44
C PRO A 288 -10.27 -2.77 -15.59
N ASP A 289 -10.29 -3.96 -14.99
CA ASP A 289 -11.34 -4.42 -14.09
C ASP A 289 -11.08 -3.96 -12.63
N LEU A 290 -9.82 -3.64 -12.31
CA LEU A 290 -9.39 -3.09 -11.02
C LEU A 290 -8.24 -2.10 -11.23
N ILE A 291 -8.29 -0.98 -10.52
CA ILE A 291 -7.18 0.00 -10.49
C ILE A 291 -6.65 0.09 -9.05
N ILE A 292 -5.33 -0.04 -8.91
CA ILE A 292 -4.63 0.07 -7.63
C ILE A 292 -3.82 1.36 -7.61
N PHE A 293 -4.20 2.31 -6.78
CA PHE A 293 -3.46 3.54 -6.54
C PHE A 293 -2.49 3.34 -5.37
N LEU A 294 -1.19 3.33 -5.64
CA LEU A 294 -0.19 3.32 -4.56
C LEU A 294 0.01 4.71 -3.96
N SER A 295 -0.37 5.76 -4.70
CA SER A 295 -0.48 7.12 -4.19
C SER A 295 -1.69 7.76 -4.87
N THR A 296 -2.58 8.34 -4.08
CA THR A 296 -3.86 8.90 -4.57
C THR A 296 -3.75 10.36 -4.98
N LEU A 297 -2.63 11.02 -4.67
CA LEU A 297 -2.34 12.39 -5.07
C LEU A 297 -1.44 12.46 -6.30
N ASN A 298 -1.50 13.57 -7.00
CA ASN A 298 -0.56 13.93 -8.05
C ASN A 298 0.57 14.83 -7.48
N ASN A 299 1.50 15.23 -8.36
CA ASN A 299 2.65 16.07 -7.99
C ASN A 299 2.28 17.48 -7.50
N VAL A 300 1.01 17.89 -7.61
CA VAL A 300 0.48 19.20 -7.20
C VAL A 300 -0.43 19.04 -5.97
N PHE A 301 -0.34 17.91 -5.26
CA PHE A 301 -1.15 17.61 -4.07
C PHE A 301 -2.66 17.69 -4.31
N GLN A 302 -3.09 17.37 -5.54
CA GLN A 302 -4.50 17.24 -5.89
C GLN A 302 -4.84 15.77 -6.10
N GLN A 303 -6.09 15.41 -5.83
CA GLN A 303 -6.59 14.06 -6.07
C GLN A 303 -6.38 13.64 -7.52
N HIS A 304 -5.85 12.42 -7.70
CA HIS A 304 -5.53 11.90 -9.02
C HIS A 304 -6.79 11.78 -9.88
N VAL A 305 -6.74 12.33 -11.09
CA VAL A 305 -7.88 12.36 -12.03
C VAL A 305 -8.42 10.97 -12.32
N GLY A 306 -7.53 9.96 -12.36
CA GLY A 306 -7.88 8.56 -12.53
C GLY A 306 -8.86 8.01 -11.49
N ILE A 307 -8.91 8.53 -10.26
CA ILE A 307 -9.89 8.09 -9.24
C ILE A 307 -11.30 8.51 -9.66
N ARG A 308 -11.45 9.76 -10.10
CA ARG A 308 -12.72 10.28 -10.62
C ARG A 308 -13.14 9.56 -11.90
N ASP A 309 -12.20 9.32 -12.80
CA ASP A 309 -12.49 8.65 -14.07
C ASP A 309 -12.87 7.18 -13.84
N ALA A 310 -12.21 6.48 -12.92
CA ALA A 310 -12.57 5.11 -12.52
C ALA A 310 -13.98 5.04 -11.92
N ALA A 311 -14.32 5.96 -11.01
CA ALA A 311 -15.65 6.06 -10.43
C ALA A 311 -16.74 6.29 -11.49
N LYS A 312 -16.47 7.14 -12.50
CA LYS A 312 -17.40 7.36 -13.62
C LYS A 312 -17.61 6.12 -14.50
N MET A 313 -16.57 5.30 -14.63
CA MET A 313 -16.59 4.07 -15.44
C MET A 313 -17.03 2.84 -14.63
N ASN A 314 -17.44 3.00 -13.37
CA ASN A 314 -17.79 1.91 -12.45
C ASN A 314 -16.67 0.88 -12.27
N ILE A 315 -15.41 1.33 -12.32
CA ILE A 315 -14.24 0.49 -12.08
C ILE A 315 -13.87 0.58 -10.60
N PRO A 316 -13.83 -0.54 -9.85
CA PRO A 316 -13.43 -0.52 -8.45
C PRO A 316 -11.97 -0.10 -8.29
N THR A 317 -11.70 0.66 -7.24
CA THR A 317 -10.36 1.17 -6.94
C THR A 317 -9.90 0.76 -5.56
N VAL A 318 -8.70 0.20 -5.47
CA VAL A 318 -7.95 0.08 -4.22
C VAL A 318 -6.98 1.25 -4.16
N GLY A 319 -6.84 1.92 -3.02
CA GLY A 319 -5.96 3.08 -2.92
C GLY A 319 -5.32 3.22 -1.56
N VAL A 320 -3.99 3.38 -1.52
CA VAL A 320 -3.30 3.81 -0.30
C VAL A 320 -3.60 5.29 -0.07
N VAL A 321 -4.26 5.57 1.05
CA VAL A 321 -4.70 6.91 1.43
C VAL A 321 -3.86 7.42 2.59
N ASP A 322 -3.18 8.52 2.32
CA ASP A 322 -2.38 9.22 3.31
C ASP A 322 -3.24 10.22 4.11
N SER A 323 -2.71 10.78 5.19
CA SER A 323 -3.36 11.77 6.06
C SER A 323 -3.96 12.98 5.34
N ASN A 324 -3.39 13.39 4.20
CA ASN A 324 -3.84 14.53 3.38
C ASN A 324 -4.76 14.12 2.21
N CYS A 325 -5.06 12.83 2.07
CA CYS A 325 -5.82 12.30 0.95
C CYS A 325 -7.35 12.33 1.21
N ASN A 326 -8.14 12.27 0.14
CA ASN A 326 -9.58 12.12 0.22
C ASN A 326 -10.00 10.65 -0.06
N PRO A 327 -10.44 9.88 0.95
CA PRO A 327 -10.82 8.49 0.77
C PRO A 327 -12.20 8.27 0.12
N SER A 328 -13.07 9.29 0.02
CA SER A 328 -14.49 9.09 -0.29
C SER A 328 -14.82 8.44 -1.63
N LEU A 329 -13.97 8.61 -2.65
CA LEU A 329 -14.20 8.03 -3.98
C LEU A 329 -13.45 6.71 -4.19
N VAL A 330 -12.64 6.29 -3.23
CA VAL A 330 -11.88 5.05 -3.31
C VAL A 330 -12.74 3.91 -2.76
N THR A 331 -12.94 2.85 -3.55
CA THR A 331 -13.76 1.69 -3.13
C THR A 331 -13.19 0.96 -1.92
N TYR A 332 -11.88 0.68 -1.93
CA TYR A 332 -11.15 0.06 -0.83
C TYR A 332 -9.98 0.96 -0.43
N PRO A 333 -10.21 1.98 0.44
CA PRO A 333 -9.16 2.84 0.93
C PRO A 333 -8.32 2.08 1.97
N VAL A 334 -7.00 2.10 1.82
CA VAL A 334 -6.06 1.53 2.78
C VAL A 334 -5.32 2.69 3.43
N PRO A 335 -5.64 3.06 4.69
CA PRO A 335 -4.94 4.13 5.37
C PRO A 335 -3.50 3.73 5.61
N GLY A 336 -2.54 4.49 5.10
CA GLY A 336 -1.12 4.19 5.29
C GLY A 336 -0.22 5.21 4.60
N ASN A 337 1.06 5.20 4.98
CA ASN A 337 2.06 6.12 4.46
C ASN A 337 2.39 5.83 2.97
N ASP A 338 2.30 6.84 2.10
CA ASP A 338 2.63 6.75 0.66
C ASP A 338 3.95 7.44 0.26
N ASP A 339 4.71 7.97 1.23
CA ASP A 339 5.96 8.71 1.01
C ASP A 339 7.22 7.86 1.23
N THR A 340 7.21 6.92 2.18
CA THR A 340 8.42 6.18 2.57
C THR A 340 8.74 5.03 1.61
N PRO A 341 10.01 4.84 1.20
CA PRO A 341 10.41 3.73 0.34
C PRO A 341 10.05 2.35 0.91
N ALA A 342 10.27 2.16 2.21
CA ALA A 342 9.96 0.90 2.89
C ALA A 342 8.45 0.55 2.81
N ALA A 343 7.57 1.54 2.97
CA ALA A 343 6.13 1.35 2.83
C ALA A 343 5.74 1.00 1.38
N MET A 344 6.32 1.70 0.41
CA MET A 344 6.04 1.47 -1.01
C MET A 344 6.53 0.10 -1.51
N GLU A 345 7.72 -0.33 -1.08
CA GLU A 345 8.25 -1.66 -1.34
C GLU A 345 7.38 -2.75 -0.70
N LEU A 346 6.90 -2.50 0.52
CA LEU A 346 5.97 -3.36 1.20
C LEU A 346 4.67 -3.54 0.41
N TYR A 347 3.99 -2.46 0.03
CA TYR A 347 2.75 -2.56 -0.75
C TYR A 347 2.98 -3.30 -2.07
N CYS A 348 4.03 -2.93 -2.83
CA CYS A 348 4.39 -3.60 -4.08
C CYS A 348 4.61 -5.10 -3.87
N ARG A 349 5.34 -5.50 -2.83
CA ARG A 349 5.58 -6.91 -2.48
C ARG A 349 4.29 -7.64 -2.12
N LEU A 350 3.43 -7.06 -1.29
CA LEU A 350 2.17 -7.67 -0.87
C LEU A 350 1.21 -7.88 -2.04
N PHE A 351 1.01 -6.86 -2.88
CA PHE A 351 0.18 -6.98 -4.08
C PHE A 351 0.76 -8.01 -5.05
N LYS A 352 2.09 -8.01 -5.28
CA LYS A 352 2.76 -9.00 -6.12
C LYS A 352 2.56 -10.42 -5.64
N MET A 353 2.81 -10.68 -4.36
CA MET A 353 2.60 -12.00 -3.75
C MET A 353 1.15 -12.45 -3.87
N THR A 354 0.20 -11.54 -3.60
CA THR A 354 -1.24 -11.81 -3.65
C THR A 354 -1.70 -12.19 -5.06
N ILE A 355 -1.29 -11.40 -6.07
CA ILE A 355 -1.64 -11.65 -7.47
C ILE A 355 -1.04 -12.96 -7.96
N ASN A 356 0.23 -13.23 -7.65
CA ASN A 356 0.89 -14.47 -8.05
C ASN A 356 0.23 -15.70 -7.41
N ARG A 357 -0.05 -15.65 -6.10
CA ARG A 357 -0.78 -16.73 -5.40
C ARG A 357 -2.16 -16.98 -6.02
N ALA A 358 -2.90 -15.92 -6.36
CA ALA A 358 -4.21 -16.04 -7.00
C ALA A 358 -4.11 -16.69 -8.39
N LYS A 359 -3.13 -16.27 -9.21
CA LYS A 359 -2.87 -16.87 -10.53
C LYS A 359 -2.42 -18.33 -10.42
N ASP A 360 -1.57 -18.66 -9.45
CA ASP A 360 -1.13 -20.03 -9.19
C ASP A 360 -2.30 -20.92 -8.78
N LYS A 361 -3.14 -20.44 -7.86
CA LYS A 361 -4.35 -21.15 -7.44
C LYS A 361 -5.30 -21.38 -8.62
N ARG A 362 -5.42 -20.40 -9.52
CA ARG A 362 -6.21 -20.54 -10.74
C ARG A 362 -5.67 -21.63 -11.65
N ARG A 363 -4.35 -21.63 -11.92
CA ARG A 363 -3.68 -22.67 -12.71
C ARG A 363 -3.87 -24.06 -12.11
N GLN A 364 -3.70 -24.20 -10.79
CA GLN A 364 -3.93 -25.46 -10.08
C GLN A 364 -5.36 -25.96 -10.25
N MET A 365 -6.35 -25.08 -10.12
CA MET A 365 -7.76 -25.47 -10.26
C MET A 365 -8.10 -25.89 -11.70
N GLU A 366 -7.53 -25.21 -12.71
CA GLU A 366 -7.67 -25.59 -14.12
C GLU A 366 -7.04 -26.95 -14.43
N LEU A 367 -5.88 -27.26 -13.83
CA LEU A 367 -5.25 -28.58 -13.94
C LEU A 367 -6.07 -29.67 -13.26
N LEU A 368 -6.62 -29.41 -12.07
CA LEU A 368 -7.51 -30.36 -11.40
C LEU A 368 -8.78 -30.62 -12.23
N HIS A 369 -9.30 -29.58 -12.89
CA HIS A 369 -10.44 -29.73 -13.79
C HIS A 369 -10.09 -30.56 -15.03
N SER A 370 -8.95 -30.30 -15.68
CA SER A 370 -8.53 -31.07 -16.85
C SER A 370 -8.29 -32.55 -16.54
N LEU A 371 -7.79 -32.88 -15.34
CA LEU A 371 -7.64 -34.25 -14.85
C LEU A 371 -8.97 -34.92 -14.50
N SER A 372 -9.98 -34.15 -14.09
CA SER A 372 -11.30 -34.67 -13.72
C SER A 372 -12.26 -34.79 -14.91
N ALA A 373 -11.95 -34.19 -16.06
CA ALA A 373 -12.76 -34.30 -17.26
C ALA A 373 -12.62 -35.74 -17.84
N PRO A 374 -13.74 -36.43 -18.16
CA PRO A 374 -13.66 -37.76 -18.74
C PRO A 374 -12.94 -37.68 -20.10
N SER A 375 -12.03 -38.63 -20.36
CA SER A 375 -11.39 -38.76 -21.67
C SER A 375 -12.48 -38.91 -22.73
N LYS A 376 -12.45 -38.05 -23.75
CA LYS A 376 -13.33 -38.23 -24.92
C LYS A 376 -13.06 -39.63 -25.48
N PRO A 377 -14.09 -40.49 -25.67
CA PRO A 377 -13.87 -41.76 -26.34
C PRO A 377 -13.33 -41.48 -27.74
N SER A 378 -12.18 -42.07 -28.07
CA SER A 378 -11.63 -42.05 -29.42
C SER A 378 -12.63 -42.72 -30.35
N SER A 379 -13.27 -41.92 -31.19
CA SER A 379 -14.18 -42.35 -32.26
C SER A 379 -13.45 -43.05 -33.38
#